data_AF-R6EIZ1-F1
#
_entry.id   AF-R6EIZ1-F1
#
_cell.length_a   1.000
_cell.length_b   1.000
_cell.length_c   1.000
_cell.angle_alpha   90.00
_cell.angle_beta   90.00
_cell.angle_gamma   90.00
#
_symmetry.space_group_name_H-M   'P 1'
#
loop_
_entity.id
_entity.type
_entity.pdbx_description
1 polymer ?
#
loop_
_entity_poly.entity_id
_entity_poly.type
_entity_poly.pdbx_seq_one_letter_code
_entity_poly.pdbx_strand_id
1 'polypeptide(L)'
;MKKFLFRIAALFVSVCLILSANIYSSDLLSVGALRDDLPDAEVYGYCIIPEGTKTIPDGRYSEKDFDYLVLNEGLESIGSEAFVNNWFFVSVYIPASVKSIGEKAFGYDSTGFKRDGFEIFGQSGTEAERYANANGFRFITVNCDDSSGENILTIDDSITPSFTYNKTFDKVIVNPGASLYSGDFTYSVVKNIVLNEDDSDKKITFYGDAFADTEIETIYVPKNVQFQMYDSCISQNTFSGCKNLKTAYVAGNISYGMFDGCTSLKEVYFTPDNIANEVDDHAFDGCTALEKVDFSRNRKTGMNIGYYAFQDCKNLKELILDENMICYASLSDAVNLEKYIIYGQPEVSFSIMDSSYSSNATLYTSRRFFKSETSFADFVDSKSEPMYTISEVNYTPNYGSFNEYSFTVDGRADKIQVIEETGATRTFNRNASNVSIVSYADRYTQVNDTSRELTYEVWTVRTRLTPGTNLQVHSKYGFEWSKYNFKFAVQNFYSDPTFKSAEIYPKENSNEAFCRIITGLGVSKIQIVYDDGATSTMDTSSAALNMRIEAFVYAFNIKAHHKGINKYKIYYKTPAEGWKYATTLKHTVG
;
A
#
# COMPACT_ATOMS: atom_id res chain seq x y z
N MET A 1 31.90 39.87 -6.60
CA MET A 1 31.21 41.08 -6.08
C MET A 1 29.72 40.89 -5.79
N LYS A 2 28.93 40.14 -6.59
CA LYS A 2 27.50 39.87 -6.27
C LYS A 2 27.24 38.96 -5.06
N LYS A 3 28.19 38.10 -4.65
CA LYS A 3 28.09 37.28 -3.40
C LYS A 3 28.57 37.99 -2.13
N PHE A 4 29.13 39.20 -2.23
CA PHE A 4 29.60 40.00 -1.08
C PHE A 4 28.56 41.06 -0.65
N LEU A 5 27.71 41.51 -1.59
CA LEU A 5 26.61 42.46 -1.32
C LEU A 5 25.40 41.82 -0.63
N PHE A 6 25.15 40.52 -0.81
CA PHE A 6 24.03 39.82 -0.14
C PHE A 6 24.27 39.55 1.36
N ARG A 7 25.53 39.53 1.82
CA ARG A 7 25.85 39.35 3.25
C ARG A 7 25.83 40.64 4.07
N ILE A 8 25.79 41.81 3.42
CA ILE A 8 25.71 43.12 4.08
C ILE A 8 24.25 43.59 4.24
N ALA A 9 23.34 43.16 3.35
CA ALA A 9 21.91 43.43 3.48
C ALA A 9 21.28 42.70 4.70
N ALA A 10 21.70 41.47 4.99
CA ALA A 10 21.24 40.72 6.16
C ALA A 10 21.73 41.32 7.50
N LEU A 11 22.89 41.99 7.50
CA LEU A 11 23.43 42.66 8.70
C LEU A 11 22.77 44.04 8.94
N PHE A 12 22.32 44.74 7.89
CA PHE A 12 21.66 46.04 8.03
C PHE A 12 20.20 45.94 8.50
N VAL A 13 19.50 44.85 8.18
CA VAL A 13 18.15 44.59 8.69
C VAL A 13 18.17 44.17 10.18
N SER A 14 19.22 43.48 10.63
CA SER A 14 19.41 43.15 12.05
C SER A 14 19.76 44.36 12.93
N VAL A 15 20.34 45.44 12.36
CA VAL A 15 20.72 46.64 13.13
C VAL A 15 19.54 47.62 13.26
N CYS A 16 18.56 47.59 12.36
CA CYS A 16 17.38 48.47 12.44
C CYS A 16 16.27 47.98 13.39
N LEU A 17 16.28 46.71 13.82
CA LEU A 17 15.34 46.20 14.84
C LEU A 17 15.83 46.38 16.30
N ILE A 18 17.07 46.84 16.50
CA ILE A 18 17.64 47.07 17.84
C ILE A 18 17.33 48.49 18.37
N LEU A 19 16.54 49.31 17.65
CA LEU A 19 16.26 50.71 18.04
C LEU A 19 14.79 51.03 18.43
N SER A 20 13.90 50.04 18.59
CA SER A 20 12.52 50.31 19.04
C SER A 20 12.15 49.71 20.40
N ALA A 21 13.13 49.29 21.20
CA ALA A 21 12.91 48.96 22.61
C ALA A 21 13.01 50.21 23.48
N ASN A 22 11.95 51.03 23.49
CA ASN A 22 11.55 51.92 24.60
C ASN A 22 10.35 52.77 24.16
N ILE A 23 9.17 52.50 24.70
CA ILE A 23 8.16 53.47 25.18
C ILE A 23 6.99 52.67 25.79
N TYR A 24 6.66 53.00 27.04
CA TYR A 24 5.46 52.58 27.76
C TYR A 24 4.20 53.27 27.19
N SER A 25 3.08 52.54 27.22
CA SER A 25 1.72 52.96 27.65
C SER A 25 0.59 52.61 26.68
N SER A 26 -0.39 51.88 27.22
CA SER A 26 -1.84 51.93 26.94
C SER A 26 -2.29 52.50 25.59
N ASP A 27 -2.68 51.63 24.66
CA ASP A 27 -4.07 51.48 24.25
C ASP A 27 -4.18 50.49 23.08
N LEU A 28 -5.28 49.76 23.09
CA LEU A 28 -5.71 48.82 22.06
C LEU A 28 -5.85 49.56 20.71
N LEU A 29 -5.45 48.88 19.61
CA LEU A 29 -5.65 49.20 18.17
C LEU A 29 -4.52 49.96 17.44
N SER A 30 -3.61 49.21 16.82
CA SER A 30 -3.67 48.97 15.36
C SER A 30 -2.67 47.88 14.97
N VAL A 31 -3.21 46.68 14.74
CA VAL A 31 -2.50 45.59 14.06
C VAL A 31 -2.39 46.03 12.60
N GLY A 32 -1.30 46.72 12.24
CA GLY A 32 -1.22 47.35 10.92
C GLY A 32 0.17 47.79 10.46
N ALA A 33 1.26 47.38 11.09
CA ALA A 33 2.60 47.86 10.72
C ALA A 33 3.73 46.82 10.74
N LEU A 34 3.43 45.53 10.50
CA LEU A 34 4.41 44.48 10.25
C LEU A 34 3.94 43.49 9.17
N ARG A 35 3.39 44.01 8.05
CA ARG A 35 2.61 43.19 7.10
C ARG A 35 3.27 42.82 5.77
N ASP A 36 4.58 42.95 5.58
CA ASP A 36 5.16 42.82 4.22
C ASP A 36 6.37 41.87 4.05
N ASP A 37 6.66 40.91 4.95
CA ASP A 37 7.76 39.95 4.66
C ASP A 37 7.67 38.54 5.34
N LEU A 38 6.49 38.02 5.66
CA LEU A 38 6.32 36.60 6.05
C LEU A 38 5.09 36.01 5.36
N PRO A 39 5.19 34.90 4.58
CA PRO A 39 4.04 34.32 3.92
C PRO A 39 3.19 33.53 4.93
N ASP A 40 1.98 34.02 5.17
CA ASP A 40 0.77 33.36 5.67
C ASP A 40 0.71 32.76 7.09
N ALA A 41 1.80 32.63 7.86
CA ALA A 41 1.73 31.93 9.16
C ALA A 41 1.02 32.71 10.31
N GLU A 42 0.96 34.04 10.26
CA GLU A 42 0.25 34.83 11.28
C GLU A 42 -1.27 34.94 11.00
N VAL A 43 -1.76 34.39 9.87
CA VAL A 43 -3.19 34.36 9.50
C VAL A 43 -3.92 33.15 10.12
N TYR A 44 -3.20 32.15 10.62
CA TYR A 44 -3.75 30.84 11.05
C TYR A 44 -3.40 30.45 12.51
N GLY A 45 -3.24 31.43 13.41
CA GLY A 45 -3.13 31.14 14.84
C GLY A 45 -1.80 30.55 15.31
N TYR A 46 -0.68 30.74 14.59
CA TYR A 46 0.65 30.32 15.06
C TYR A 46 1.35 31.42 15.88
N CYS A 47 1.98 31.02 16.99
CA CYS A 47 3.00 31.80 17.69
C CYS A 47 4.38 31.21 17.42
N ILE A 48 5.23 31.93 16.70
CA ILE A 48 6.56 31.48 16.31
C ILE A 48 7.60 32.23 17.13
N ILE A 49 8.42 31.50 17.88
CA ILE A 49 9.55 32.08 18.60
C ILE A 49 10.69 32.31 17.61
N PRO A 50 11.20 33.55 17.47
CA PRO A 50 12.21 33.86 16.46
C PRO A 50 13.50 33.08 16.62
N GLU A 51 14.13 32.72 15.50
CA GLU A 51 15.49 32.17 15.50
C GLU A 51 16.46 33.08 16.25
N GLY A 52 17.44 32.47 16.94
CA GLY A 52 18.39 33.19 17.78
C GLY A 52 17.88 33.54 19.18
N THR A 53 16.58 33.43 19.45
CA THR A 53 16.05 33.55 20.82
C THR A 53 16.63 32.45 21.70
N LYS A 54 17.26 32.85 22.81
CA LYS A 54 17.87 31.94 23.79
C LYS A 54 17.06 31.76 25.05
N THR A 55 16.29 32.77 25.43
CA THR A 55 15.55 32.78 26.68
C THR A 55 14.18 33.38 26.46
N ILE A 56 13.15 32.70 26.96
CA ILE A 56 11.79 33.23 27.11
C ILE A 56 11.63 33.62 28.59
N PRO A 57 11.40 34.90 28.92
CA PRO A 57 11.21 35.33 30.31
C PRO A 57 9.90 34.82 30.94
N ASP A 58 9.83 34.92 32.27
CA ASP A 58 8.63 34.62 33.03
C ASP A 58 7.41 35.40 32.52
N GLY A 59 6.28 34.71 32.38
CA GLY A 59 4.99 35.28 31.97
C GLY A 59 4.95 35.95 30.58
N ARG A 60 5.97 35.78 29.74
CA ARG A 60 6.12 36.57 28.49
C ARG A 60 4.95 36.43 27.52
N TYR A 61 4.40 35.21 27.41
CA TYR A 61 3.31 34.84 26.49
C TYR A 61 2.09 34.33 27.26
N SER A 62 1.88 34.80 28.50
CA SER A 62 0.65 34.50 29.23
C SER A 62 -0.55 35.17 28.55
N GLU A 63 -1.70 34.49 28.58
CA GLU A 63 -2.98 35.00 28.07
C GLU A 63 -2.91 35.44 26.60
N LYS A 64 -2.28 34.59 25.77
CA LYS A 64 -2.28 34.76 24.32
C LYS A 64 -3.22 33.73 23.68
N ASP A 65 -3.90 34.16 22.64
CA ASP A 65 -4.80 33.31 21.88
C ASP A 65 -4.09 32.89 20.58
N PHE A 66 -3.45 31.72 20.62
CA PHE A 66 -2.87 31.07 19.44
C PHE A 66 -3.09 29.56 19.52
N ASP A 67 -3.34 28.95 18.36
CA ASP A 67 -3.65 27.53 18.16
C ASP A 67 -2.39 26.65 18.18
N TYR A 68 -1.24 27.21 17.77
CA TYR A 68 0.02 26.48 17.68
C TYR A 68 1.19 27.31 18.19
N LEU A 69 2.16 26.66 18.86
CA LEU A 69 3.40 27.27 19.31
C LEU A 69 4.60 26.61 18.63
N VAL A 70 5.48 27.38 18.02
CA VAL A 70 6.72 26.88 17.41
C VAL A 70 7.91 27.46 18.16
N LEU A 71 8.63 26.60 18.88
CA LEU A 71 9.84 26.98 19.59
C LEU A 71 11.07 26.79 18.69
N ASN A 72 12.02 27.74 18.71
CA ASN A 72 13.22 27.64 17.89
C ASN A 72 14.21 26.60 18.44
N GLU A 73 14.87 25.83 17.57
CA GLU A 73 15.82 24.76 17.95
C GLU A 73 17.05 25.24 18.73
N GLY A 74 17.28 26.56 18.84
CA GLY A 74 18.37 27.16 19.60
C GLY A 74 18.01 27.63 21.01
N LEU A 75 16.76 27.47 21.45
CA LEU A 75 16.23 27.94 22.72
C LEU A 75 16.88 27.22 23.92
N GLU A 76 17.28 27.96 24.96
CA GLU A 76 18.00 27.37 26.09
C GLU A 76 17.21 27.41 27.40
N SER A 77 16.34 28.38 27.61
CA SER A 77 15.60 28.51 28.87
C SER A 77 14.20 29.12 28.69
N ILE A 78 13.22 28.55 29.38
CA ILE A 78 11.83 29.01 29.38
C ILE A 78 11.46 29.36 30.81
N GLY A 79 11.01 30.60 31.03
CA GLY A 79 10.65 31.13 32.34
C GLY A 79 9.37 30.55 32.92
N SER A 80 9.13 30.84 34.19
CA SER A 80 7.91 30.42 34.89
C SER A 80 6.68 31.09 34.30
N GLU A 81 5.58 30.34 34.21
CA GLU A 81 4.29 30.81 33.68
C GLU A 81 4.35 31.40 32.25
N ALA A 82 5.43 31.13 31.51
CA ALA A 82 5.70 31.75 30.21
C ALA A 82 4.56 31.63 29.20
N PHE A 83 3.80 30.52 29.24
CA PHE A 83 2.64 30.26 28.39
C PHE A 83 1.38 29.87 29.19
N VAL A 84 1.21 30.44 30.40
CA VAL A 84 0.00 30.24 31.21
C VAL A 84 -1.24 30.83 30.54
N ASN A 85 -2.39 30.17 30.73
CA ASN A 85 -3.70 30.62 30.27
C ASN A 85 -3.82 30.76 28.74
N ASN A 86 -3.15 29.88 28.00
CA ASN A 86 -3.32 29.75 26.55
C ASN A 86 -4.21 28.52 26.28
N TRP A 87 -5.45 28.74 25.86
CA TRP A 87 -6.48 27.68 25.84
C TRP A 87 -6.62 26.96 24.50
N PHE A 88 -6.04 27.48 23.43
CA PHE A 88 -6.21 26.91 22.10
C PHE A 88 -5.21 25.81 21.79
N PHE A 89 -3.90 26.03 21.99
CA PHE A 89 -2.92 24.97 21.78
C PHE A 89 -2.95 23.89 22.88
N VAL A 90 -3.05 22.63 22.47
CA VAL A 90 -3.11 21.44 23.37
C VAL A 90 -1.81 20.64 23.38
N SER A 91 -0.86 20.97 22.52
CA SER A 91 0.44 20.31 22.47
C SER A 91 1.58 21.27 22.13
N VAL A 92 2.79 20.93 22.55
CA VAL A 92 4.01 21.68 22.23
C VAL A 92 5.20 20.75 22.07
N TYR A 93 6.00 20.97 21.03
CA TYR A 93 7.34 20.42 20.92
C TYR A 93 8.35 21.34 21.60
N ILE A 94 9.13 20.75 22.50
CA ILE A 94 10.20 21.46 23.22
C ILE A 94 11.55 20.95 22.70
N PRO A 95 12.37 21.82 22.06
CA PRO A 95 13.67 21.47 21.53
C PRO A 95 14.64 20.89 22.55
N ALA A 96 15.51 19.97 22.12
CA ALA A 96 16.53 19.35 22.96
C ALA A 96 17.58 20.34 23.52
N SER A 97 17.68 21.53 22.92
CA SER A 97 18.55 22.61 23.37
C SER A 97 18.09 23.29 24.66
N VAL A 98 16.81 23.12 25.04
CA VAL A 98 16.26 23.69 26.28
C VAL A 98 16.86 22.98 27.48
N LYS A 99 17.49 23.76 28.36
CA LYS A 99 18.21 23.30 29.56
C LYS A 99 17.41 23.51 30.84
N SER A 100 16.43 24.41 30.84
CA SER A 100 15.60 24.72 32.00
C SER A 100 14.21 25.20 31.60
N ILE A 101 13.18 24.68 32.27
CA ILE A 101 11.79 25.08 32.11
C ILE A 101 11.24 25.50 33.48
N GLY A 102 10.72 26.72 33.58
CA GLY A 102 10.20 27.30 34.81
C GLY A 102 8.87 26.69 35.27
N GLU A 103 8.47 27.02 36.49
CA GLU A 103 7.24 26.48 37.09
C GLU A 103 6.03 26.85 36.22
N LYS A 104 5.17 25.87 35.93
CA LYS A 104 3.92 26.04 35.17
C LYS A 104 4.09 26.73 33.81
N ALA A 105 5.27 26.63 33.18
CA ALA A 105 5.51 27.25 31.89
C ALA A 105 4.50 26.83 30.80
N PHE A 106 4.03 25.58 30.84
CA PHE A 106 3.08 25.00 29.88
C PHE A 106 1.98 24.20 30.57
N GLY A 107 0.77 24.23 29.98
CA GLY A 107 -0.33 23.33 30.36
C GLY A 107 -1.09 23.74 31.63
N TYR A 108 -1.03 25.01 32.03
CA TYR A 108 -1.72 25.53 33.21
C TYR A 108 -2.53 26.79 32.91
N ASP A 109 -3.61 26.99 33.64
CA ASP A 109 -4.31 28.28 33.71
C ASP A 109 -3.70 29.20 34.78
N SER A 110 -4.23 30.42 34.88
CA SER A 110 -3.75 31.44 35.84
C SER A 110 -4.02 31.09 37.31
N THR A 111 -4.85 30.09 37.59
CA THR A 111 -5.09 29.57 38.94
C THR A 111 -4.11 28.45 39.32
N GLY A 112 -3.29 27.98 38.37
CA GLY A 112 -2.43 26.82 38.51
C GLY A 112 -3.18 25.49 38.31
N PHE A 113 -4.39 25.52 37.75
CA PHE A 113 -5.09 24.30 37.34
C PHE A 113 -4.38 23.71 36.13
N LYS A 114 -4.07 22.42 36.23
CA LYS A 114 -3.42 21.66 35.16
C LYS A 114 -4.45 21.26 34.11
N ARG A 115 -4.17 21.55 32.84
CA ARG A 115 -5.02 21.17 31.72
C ARG A 115 -4.95 19.67 31.45
N ASP A 116 -6.11 19.04 31.40
CA ASP A 116 -6.24 17.64 30.97
C ASP A 116 -5.99 17.51 29.46
N GLY A 117 -5.29 16.45 29.06
CA GLY A 117 -4.99 16.16 27.65
C GLY A 117 -3.88 17.03 27.02
N PHE A 118 -3.18 17.86 27.79
CA PHE A 118 -2.03 18.60 27.27
C PHE A 118 -0.82 17.69 27.07
N GLU A 119 -0.27 17.67 25.85
CA GLU A 119 0.81 16.77 25.44
C GLU A 119 2.12 17.53 25.18
N ILE A 120 3.23 16.95 25.64
CA ILE A 120 4.57 17.52 25.45
C ILE A 120 5.38 16.59 24.55
N PHE A 121 5.89 17.13 23.47
CA PHE A 121 6.72 16.43 22.50
C PHE A 121 8.20 16.83 22.71
N GLY A 122 9.11 15.89 22.56
CA GLY A 122 10.55 16.16 22.67
C GLY A 122 11.41 14.93 22.42
N GLN A 123 12.72 15.10 22.43
CA GLN A 123 13.65 13.96 22.40
C GLN A 123 13.78 13.34 23.80
N SER A 124 13.98 12.02 23.87
CA SER A 124 14.19 11.34 25.16
C SER A 124 15.48 11.84 25.85
N GLY A 125 15.45 11.93 27.17
CA GLY A 125 16.53 12.40 28.03
C GLY A 125 16.63 13.92 28.17
N THR A 126 15.77 14.68 27.48
CA THR A 126 15.79 16.16 27.47
C THR A 126 15.06 16.77 28.66
N GLU A 127 15.16 18.10 28.79
CA GLU A 127 14.41 18.84 29.81
C GLU A 127 12.89 18.82 29.55
N ALA A 128 12.47 18.64 28.29
CA ALA A 128 11.07 18.45 27.93
C ALA A 128 10.47 17.23 28.65
N GLU A 129 11.17 16.09 28.59
CA GLU A 129 10.75 14.84 29.26
C GLU A 129 10.73 15.01 30.78
N ARG A 130 11.75 15.68 31.35
CA ARG A 130 11.80 15.97 32.79
C ARG A 130 10.63 16.82 33.24
N TYR A 131 10.33 17.91 32.54
CA TYR A 131 9.21 18.78 32.86
C TYR A 131 7.87 18.06 32.71
N ALA A 132 7.68 17.30 31.63
CA ALA A 132 6.47 16.52 31.43
C ALA A 132 6.24 15.53 32.58
N ASN A 133 7.26 14.74 32.93
CA ASN A 133 7.19 13.76 34.01
C ASN A 133 6.98 14.40 35.38
N ALA A 134 7.69 15.49 35.70
CA ALA A 134 7.57 16.19 36.98
C ALA A 134 6.16 16.76 37.20
N ASN A 135 5.48 17.15 36.13
CA ASN A 135 4.14 17.74 36.15
C ASN A 135 3.04 16.75 35.75
N GLY A 136 3.40 15.51 35.43
CA GLY A 136 2.50 14.43 34.99
C GLY A 136 1.82 14.67 33.63
N PHE A 137 2.39 15.47 32.75
CA PHE A 137 1.91 15.58 31.36
C PHE A 137 2.31 14.33 30.57
N ARG A 138 1.51 13.98 29.55
CA ARG A 138 1.90 12.93 28.62
C ARG A 138 3.10 13.43 27.81
N PHE A 139 4.18 12.65 27.81
CA PHE A 139 5.36 12.92 27.00
C PHE A 139 5.38 12.00 25.77
N ILE A 140 5.60 12.59 24.59
CA ILE A 140 5.66 11.87 23.32
C ILE A 140 7.04 12.09 22.71
N THR A 141 7.72 10.97 22.40
CA THR A 141 9.08 11.03 21.88
C THR A 141 9.07 11.34 20.38
N VAL A 142 9.87 12.33 19.97
CA VAL A 142 10.12 12.63 18.56
C VAL A 142 11.44 11.99 18.14
N ASN A 143 11.37 11.10 17.15
CA ASN A 143 12.52 10.33 16.65
C ASN A 143 12.97 10.84 15.28
N CYS A 144 14.04 11.63 15.26
CA CYS A 144 14.70 12.06 14.02
C CYS A 144 16.10 11.44 13.89
N ASP A 145 16.44 10.97 12.69
CA ASP A 145 17.75 10.43 12.33
C ASP A 145 18.26 11.13 11.07
N ASP A 146 19.42 11.77 11.17
CA ASP A 146 20.16 12.40 10.08
C ASP A 146 21.53 11.75 9.82
N SER A 147 21.85 10.66 10.52
CA SER A 147 23.17 10.02 10.51
C SER A 147 23.54 9.43 9.14
N SER A 148 22.53 9.11 8.33
CA SER A 148 22.67 8.61 6.96
C SER A 148 22.86 9.73 5.91
N GLY A 149 22.71 11.00 6.31
CA GLY A 149 22.62 12.14 5.40
C GLY A 149 21.22 12.39 4.81
N GLU A 150 20.24 11.55 5.14
CA GLU A 150 18.80 11.79 4.92
C GLU A 150 18.17 12.30 6.22
N ASN A 151 17.30 13.31 6.17
CA ASN A 151 16.50 13.69 7.32
C ASN A 151 15.27 12.77 7.46
N ILE A 152 15.36 11.79 8.36
CA ILE A 152 14.33 10.77 8.59
C ILE A 152 13.57 11.06 9.88
N LEU A 153 12.25 11.14 9.81
CA LEU A 153 11.35 11.18 10.97
C LEU A 153 10.66 9.83 11.13
N THR A 154 10.68 9.25 12.33
CA THR A 154 9.90 8.04 12.68
C THR A 154 8.81 8.39 13.69
N ILE A 155 7.57 7.98 13.42
CA ILE A 155 6.40 8.24 14.25
C ILE A 155 5.86 6.91 14.79
N ASP A 156 5.94 6.74 16.10
CA ASP A 156 5.46 5.55 16.82
C ASP A 156 4.14 5.78 17.58
N ASP A 157 3.79 7.04 17.87
CA ASP A 157 2.62 7.42 18.68
C ASP A 157 1.84 8.56 18.02
N SER A 158 2.34 9.79 18.03
CA SER A 158 1.76 10.91 17.28
C SER A 158 2.83 11.96 16.97
N ILE A 159 2.46 13.01 16.24
CA ILE A 159 3.32 14.17 15.98
C ILE A 159 2.54 15.46 16.25
N THR A 160 3.18 16.61 16.10
CA THR A 160 2.56 17.92 16.30
C THR A 160 3.08 18.92 15.27
N PRO A 161 2.23 19.83 14.74
CA PRO A 161 2.66 20.94 13.90
C PRO A 161 3.73 21.82 14.57
N SER A 162 3.74 21.87 15.91
CA SER A 162 4.77 22.55 16.70
C SER A 162 6.20 22.08 16.37
N PHE A 163 6.34 20.81 15.97
CA PHE A 163 7.62 20.23 15.56
C PHE A 163 7.87 20.32 14.05
N THR A 164 6.88 19.99 13.23
CA THR A 164 7.05 19.81 11.77
C THR A 164 7.08 21.12 11.00
N TYR A 165 6.60 22.21 11.60
CA TYR A 165 6.54 23.53 10.98
C TYR A 165 7.88 23.94 10.34
N ASN A 166 7.83 24.30 9.06
CA ASN A 166 8.97 24.74 8.26
C ASN A 166 10.16 23.75 8.25
N LYS A 167 9.89 22.45 8.44
CA LYS A 167 10.89 21.39 8.31
C LYS A 167 10.81 20.69 6.97
N THR A 168 11.94 20.17 6.53
CA THR A 168 12.04 19.30 5.35
C THR A 168 12.46 17.92 5.78
N PHE A 169 11.64 16.91 5.49
CA PHE A 169 11.91 15.50 5.74
C PHE A 169 12.15 14.80 4.40
N ASP A 170 13.30 14.15 4.28
CA ASP A 170 13.58 13.28 3.12
C ASP A 170 12.71 12.01 3.21
N LYS A 171 12.40 11.57 4.43
CA LYS A 171 11.56 10.40 4.69
C LYS A 171 10.79 10.53 6.01
N VAL A 172 9.50 10.19 5.98
CA VAL A 172 8.67 10.02 7.18
C VAL A 172 8.24 8.56 7.26
N ILE A 173 8.56 7.89 8.36
CA ILE A 173 8.18 6.52 8.65
C ILE A 173 7.07 6.55 9.71
N VAL A 174 5.93 5.94 9.42
CA VAL A 174 4.80 5.86 10.35
C VAL A 174 4.58 4.40 10.73
N ASN A 175 4.65 4.10 12.03
CA ASN A 175 4.57 2.75 12.55
C ASN A 175 3.17 2.39 13.07
N PRO A 176 2.79 1.10 13.09
CA PRO A 176 1.53 0.65 13.66
C PRO A 176 1.33 1.09 15.11
N GLY A 177 0.19 1.74 15.37
CA GLY A 177 -0.13 2.40 16.63
C GLY A 177 -0.06 3.92 16.56
N ALA A 178 0.61 4.47 15.54
CA ALA A 178 0.67 5.91 15.34
C ALA A 178 -0.68 6.50 14.93
N SER A 179 -0.93 7.73 15.37
CA SER A 179 -2.10 8.57 15.09
C SER A 179 -1.65 9.92 14.58
N LEU A 180 -2.11 10.28 13.39
CA LEU A 180 -1.79 11.54 12.72
C LEU A 180 -3.05 12.35 12.49
N TYR A 181 -2.95 13.64 12.69
CA TYR A 181 -4.05 14.58 12.71
C TYR A 181 -3.96 15.58 11.56
N SER A 182 -5.08 16.26 11.30
CA SER A 182 -5.11 17.37 10.37
C SER A 182 -4.07 18.43 10.77
N GLY A 183 -3.38 18.98 9.78
CA GLY A 183 -2.37 20.01 10.03
C GLY A 183 -0.95 19.51 10.32
N ASP A 184 -0.77 18.22 10.64
CA ASP A 184 0.50 17.68 11.14
C ASP A 184 1.70 17.96 10.22
N PHE A 185 1.51 18.06 8.91
CA PHE A 185 2.58 18.37 7.95
C PHE A 185 2.30 19.57 7.02
N THR A 186 1.26 20.38 7.28
CA THR A 186 0.82 21.47 6.36
C THR A 186 1.92 22.45 5.94
N TYR A 187 2.83 22.80 6.84
CA TYR A 187 3.93 23.74 6.56
C TYR A 187 5.30 23.05 6.46
N SER A 188 5.30 21.77 6.12
CA SER A 188 6.52 20.98 6.01
C SER A 188 6.68 20.42 4.61
N VAL A 189 7.92 20.13 4.23
CA VAL A 189 8.24 19.46 2.97
C VAL A 189 8.51 17.99 3.27
N VAL A 190 7.65 17.09 2.79
CA VAL A 190 7.84 15.64 2.92
C VAL A 190 8.05 15.03 1.53
N LYS A 191 9.21 14.38 1.32
CA LYS A 191 9.57 13.79 0.02
C LYS A 191 9.22 12.32 -0.13
N ASN A 192 9.21 11.57 0.97
CA ASN A 192 8.90 10.14 0.98
C ASN A 192 8.15 9.77 2.25
N ILE A 193 7.17 8.89 2.12
CA ILE A 193 6.38 8.37 3.23
C ILE A 193 6.45 6.84 3.18
N VAL A 194 6.74 6.23 4.33
CA VAL A 194 6.70 4.79 4.55
C VAL A 194 5.66 4.51 5.62
N LEU A 195 4.57 3.86 5.25
CA LEU A 195 3.57 3.34 6.18
C LEU A 195 3.92 1.89 6.46
N ASN A 196 4.41 1.61 7.68
CA ASN A 196 4.92 0.28 8.01
C ASN A 196 3.79 -0.72 8.29
N GLU A 197 4.01 -1.95 7.85
CA GLU A 197 3.25 -3.12 8.25
C GLU A 197 4.07 -3.94 9.23
N ASP A 198 3.41 -4.46 10.25
CA ASP A 198 3.94 -5.48 11.15
C ASP A 198 2.89 -6.57 11.41
N ASP A 199 3.29 -7.61 12.12
CA ASP A 199 2.40 -8.71 12.51
C ASP A 199 1.51 -8.36 13.72
N SER A 200 1.43 -7.07 14.11
CA SER A 200 0.59 -6.63 15.22
C SER A 200 -0.83 -6.31 14.75
N ASP A 201 -1.78 -6.31 15.69
CA ASP A 201 -3.15 -5.86 15.42
C ASP A 201 -3.29 -4.33 15.41
N LYS A 202 -2.19 -3.59 15.64
CA LYS A 202 -2.22 -2.13 15.68
C LYS A 202 -2.44 -1.54 14.29
N LYS A 203 -3.09 -0.38 14.26
CA LYS A 203 -3.39 0.36 13.03
C LYS A 203 -2.61 1.66 12.98
N ILE A 204 -2.28 2.11 11.78
CA ILE A 204 -1.88 3.49 11.53
C ILE A 204 -3.19 4.27 11.34
N THR A 205 -3.41 5.30 12.14
CA THR A 205 -4.68 6.03 12.16
C THR A 205 -4.50 7.45 11.64
N PHE A 206 -5.31 7.82 10.64
CA PHE A 206 -5.37 9.19 10.14
C PHE A 206 -6.71 9.83 10.53
N TYR A 207 -6.62 11.05 11.07
CA TYR A 207 -7.75 11.86 11.54
C TYR A 207 -8.00 13.10 10.65
N GLY A 208 -7.50 13.11 9.41
CA GLY A 208 -7.68 14.22 8.47
C GLY A 208 -6.62 14.28 7.37
N ASP A 209 -6.27 15.51 7.00
CA ASP A 209 -5.40 15.90 5.88
C ASP A 209 -3.90 15.89 6.22
N ALA A 210 -3.47 14.97 7.09
CA ALA A 210 -2.14 14.98 7.72
C ALA A 210 -0.97 15.18 6.74
N PHE A 211 -1.04 14.60 5.53
CA PHE A 211 -0.01 14.69 4.49
C PHE A 211 -0.48 15.41 3.22
N ALA A 212 -1.49 16.27 3.33
CA ALA A 212 -1.94 17.07 2.20
C ALA A 212 -0.85 18.03 1.70
N ASP A 213 -0.88 18.30 0.39
CA ASP A 213 0.06 19.17 -0.34
C ASP A 213 1.55 18.79 -0.22
N THR A 214 1.86 17.56 0.24
CA THR A 214 3.25 17.09 0.34
C THR A 214 3.86 16.77 -1.04
N GLU A 215 5.19 16.71 -1.10
CA GLU A 215 5.95 16.57 -2.36
C GLU A 215 6.17 15.10 -2.79
N ILE A 216 5.44 14.15 -2.19
CA ILE A 216 5.61 12.72 -2.46
C ILE A 216 5.38 12.39 -3.94
N GLU A 217 6.18 11.47 -4.49
CA GLU A 217 6.00 10.98 -5.87
C GLU A 217 5.28 9.63 -5.95
N THR A 218 5.31 8.85 -4.86
CA THR A 218 4.72 7.51 -4.77
C THR A 218 4.31 7.22 -3.34
N ILE A 219 3.20 6.51 -3.16
CA ILE A 219 2.73 6.03 -1.85
C ILE A 219 2.27 4.57 -1.93
N TYR A 220 2.52 3.83 -0.85
CA TYR A 220 1.89 2.55 -0.57
C TYR A 220 1.01 2.71 0.68
N VAL A 221 -0.29 2.44 0.53
CA VAL A 221 -1.29 2.47 1.62
C VAL A 221 -1.62 1.02 2.01
N PRO A 222 -1.00 0.48 3.08
CA PRO A 222 -1.23 -0.89 3.50
C PRO A 222 -2.60 -1.12 4.15
N LYS A 223 -2.97 -2.39 4.31
CA LYS A 223 -4.28 -2.82 4.87
C LYS A 223 -4.46 -2.51 6.36
N ASN A 224 -3.38 -2.17 7.07
CA ASN A 224 -3.40 -1.78 8.47
C ASN A 224 -3.55 -0.26 8.67
N VAL A 225 -3.73 0.51 7.60
CA VAL A 225 -4.13 1.92 7.68
C VAL A 225 -5.64 2.01 7.91
N GLN A 226 -6.04 2.88 8.82
CA GLN A 226 -7.44 3.23 9.05
C GLN A 226 -7.62 4.75 9.04
N PHE A 227 -8.76 5.18 8.53
CA PHE A 227 -9.17 6.57 8.49
C PHE A 227 -10.34 6.75 9.45
N GLN A 228 -10.23 7.72 10.36
CA GLN A 228 -11.25 7.99 11.37
C GLN A 228 -11.66 9.46 11.30
N MET A 229 -12.97 9.71 11.44
CA MET A 229 -13.48 11.07 11.59
C MET A 229 -13.23 11.54 13.04
N TYR A 230 -12.59 12.69 13.21
CA TYR A 230 -12.34 13.29 14.52
C TYR A 230 -13.36 14.40 14.89
N ASP A 231 -14.10 14.93 13.90
CA ASP A 231 -15.11 15.98 14.07
C ASP A 231 -16.19 15.89 12.97
N SER A 232 -17.18 16.77 13.01
CA SER A 232 -18.24 17.00 12.01
C SER A 232 -17.70 17.35 10.61
N CYS A 233 -16.39 17.53 10.47
CA CYS A 233 -15.69 17.72 9.20
C CYS A 233 -15.59 16.38 8.46
N ILE A 234 -16.11 16.35 7.23
CA ILE A 234 -16.27 15.14 6.41
C ILE A 234 -14.96 14.76 5.68
N SER A 235 -13.95 15.64 5.68
CA SER A 235 -12.77 15.50 4.82
C SER A 235 -11.64 14.65 5.40
N GLN A 236 -11.51 13.40 4.96
CA GLN A 236 -10.39 12.49 5.27
C GLN A 236 -9.31 12.53 4.15
N ASN A 237 -8.88 13.75 3.83
CA ASN A 237 -8.09 14.11 2.65
C ASN A 237 -6.57 13.86 2.82
N THR A 238 -6.18 12.71 3.39
CA THR A 238 -4.82 12.49 3.92
C THR A 238 -3.69 12.79 2.92
N PHE A 239 -3.86 12.51 1.62
CA PHE A 239 -2.87 12.79 0.58
C PHE A 239 -3.40 13.77 -0.48
N SER A 240 -4.42 14.58 -0.18
CA SER A 240 -4.94 15.55 -1.16
C SER A 240 -3.88 16.57 -1.56
N GLY A 241 -3.93 17.09 -2.78
CA GLY A 241 -3.05 18.15 -3.24
C GLY A 241 -1.59 17.72 -3.45
N CYS A 242 -1.25 16.44 -3.30
CA CYS A 242 0.09 15.92 -3.58
C CYS A 242 0.40 15.98 -5.09
N LYS A 243 0.71 17.18 -5.59
CA LYS A 243 0.85 17.49 -7.03
C LYS A 243 2.00 16.77 -7.72
N ASN A 244 2.93 16.19 -6.96
CA ASN A 244 4.03 15.38 -7.49
C ASN A 244 3.72 13.87 -7.50
N LEU A 245 2.62 13.44 -6.84
CA LEU A 245 2.27 12.03 -6.72
C LEU A 245 1.93 11.47 -8.10
N LYS A 246 2.72 10.50 -8.58
CA LYS A 246 2.54 9.89 -9.92
C LYS A 246 1.82 8.56 -9.86
N THR A 247 2.03 7.81 -8.78
CA THR A 247 1.56 6.43 -8.63
C THR A 247 1.19 6.14 -7.18
N ALA A 248 0.01 5.54 -6.97
CA ALA A 248 -0.42 5.07 -5.67
C ALA A 248 -0.63 3.54 -5.69
N TYR A 249 -0.11 2.85 -4.68
CA TYR A 249 -0.35 1.44 -4.42
C TYR A 249 -1.25 1.32 -3.18
N VAL A 250 -2.33 0.55 -3.25
CA VAL A 250 -3.34 0.50 -2.20
C VAL A 250 -3.67 -0.95 -1.84
N ALA A 251 -3.64 -1.26 -0.54
CA ALA A 251 -4.07 -2.52 0.05
C ALA A 251 -5.21 -2.35 1.09
N GLY A 252 -5.64 -1.11 1.38
CA GLY A 252 -6.75 -0.77 2.29
C GLY A 252 -7.84 0.09 1.62
N ASN A 253 -8.77 0.61 2.42
CA ASN A 253 -9.81 1.53 1.94
C ASN A 253 -9.21 2.84 1.40
N ILE A 254 -9.93 3.48 0.48
CA ILE A 254 -9.63 4.84 0.01
C ILE A 254 -10.68 5.76 0.64
N SER A 255 -10.24 6.62 1.55
CA SER A 255 -11.11 7.53 2.30
C SER A 255 -11.56 8.75 1.48
N TYR A 256 -12.50 9.52 2.05
CA TYR A 256 -13.03 10.73 1.45
C TYR A 256 -11.89 11.66 1.00
N GLY A 257 -11.86 12.04 -0.27
CA GLY A 257 -10.88 12.98 -0.80
C GLY A 257 -9.41 12.56 -0.66
N MET A 258 -9.11 11.27 -0.42
CA MET A 258 -7.76 10.81 -0.07
C MET A 258 -6.68 11.26 -1.07
N PHE A 259 -7.01 11.30 -2.36
CA PHE A 259 -6.12 11.78 -3.43
C PHE A 259 -6.69 12.99 -4.18
N ASP A 260 -7.66 13.71 -3.61
CA ASP A 260 -8.24 14.91 -4.25
C ASP A 260 -7.13 15.88 -4.70
N GLY A 261 -7.21 16.40 -5.92
CA GLY A 261 -6.26 17.37 -6.47
C GLY A 261 -4.84 16.83 -6.71
N CYS A 262 -4.61 15.51 -6.67
CA CYS A 262 -3.34 14.90 -7.06
C CYS A 262 -3.14 14.95 -8.59
N THR A 263 -2.85 16.14 -9.12
CA THR A 263 -2.87 16.41 -10.57
C THR A 263 -1.81 15.69 -11.39
N SER A 264 -0.80 15.06 -10.77
CA SER A 264 0.17 14.20 -11.45
C SER A 264 -0.13 12.70 -11.35
N LEU A 265 -1.16 12.29 -10.58
CA LEU A 265 -1.45 10.88 -10.33
C LEU A 265 -1.99 10.25 -11.61
N LYS A 266 -1.22 9.33 -12.19
CA LYS A 266 -1.54 8.70 -13.49
C LYS A 266 -2.23 7.35 -13.35
N GLU A 267 -1.82 6.60 -12.33
CA GLU A 267 -2.20 5.20 -12.16
C GLU A 267 -2.36 4.88 -10.67
N VAL A 268 -3.42 4.14 -10.34
CA VAL A 268 -3.70 3.63 -9.00
C VAL A 268 -3.74 2.11 -9.07
N TYR A 269 -2.95 1.46 -8.23
CA TYR A 269 -2.74 0.02 -8.23
C TYR A 269 -3.28 -0.62 -6.95
N PHE A 270 -4.36 -1.38 -7.09
CA PHE A 270 -4.89 -2.23 -6.02
C PHE A 270 -4.03 -3.52 -5.92
N THR A 271 -3.48 -3.81 -4.74
CA THR A 271 -2.65 -5.00 -4.51
C THR A 271 -3.49 -6.29 -4.48
N PRO A 272 -2.92 -7.48 -4.76
CA PRO A 272 -3.69 -8.74 -4.76
C PRO A 272 -4.27 -9.14 -3.40
N ASP A 273 -3.68 -8.62 -2.32
CA ASP A 273 -4.10 -8.80 -0.93
C ASP A 273 -4.93 -7.62 -0.41
N ASN A 274 -5.32 -6.70 -1.30
CA ASN A 274 -6.14 -5.55 -0.97
C ASN A 274 -7.46 -5.99 -0.31
N ILE A 275 -7.78 -5.36 0.82
CA ILE A 275 -8.99 -5.64 1.62
C ILE A 275 -10.06 -4.55 1.48
N ALA A 276 -9.88 -3.62 0.54
CA ALA A 276 -10.75 -2.46 0.39
C ALA A 276 -12.20 -2.90 0.14
N ASN A 277 -13.13 -2.29 0.83
CA ASN A 277 -14.55 -2.39 0.54
C ASN A 277 -15.14 -1.04 0.11
N GLU A 278 -14.32 0.02 0.12
CA GLU A 278 -14.78 1.37 -0.11
C GLU A 278 -13.71 2.23 -0.80
N VAL A 279 -14.19 2.97 -1.79
CA VAL A 279 -13.57 4.14 -2.40
C VAL A 279 -14.57 5.26 -2.16
N ASP A 280 -14.30 6.10 -1.19
CA ASP A 280 -15.26 7.08 -0.68
C ASP A 280 -15.43 8.27 -1.65
N ASP A 281 -16.33 9.19 -1.29
CA ASP A 281 -16.64 10.38 -2.07
C ASP A 281 -15.38 11.24 -2.31
N HIS A 282 -15.29 11.86 -3.49
CA HIS A 282 -14.15 12.69 -3.91
C HIS A 282 -12.76 12.03 -3.89
N ALA A 283 -12.67 10.70 -3.69
CA ALA A 283 -11.40 9.97 -3.55
C ALA A 283 -10.29 10.34 -4.56
N PHE A 284 -10.66 10.58 -5.83
CA PHE A 284 -9.76 11.02 -6.90
C PHE A 284 -10.26 12.29 -7.61
N ASP A 285 -11.05 13.12 -6.93
CA ASP A 285 -11.49 14.41 -7.48
C ASP A 285 -10.27 15.24 -7.93
N GLY A 286 -10.38 15.96 -9.04
CA GLY A 286 -9.30 16.79 -9.57
C GLY A 286 -8.01 16.04 -9.98
N CYS A 287 -7.99 14.69 -9.99
CA CYS A 287 -6.85 13.88 -10.47
C CYS A 287 -6.72 13.96 -12.01
N THR A 288 -6.40 15.14 -12.52
CA THR A 288 -6.46 15.45 -13.94
C THR A 288 -5.49 14.65 -14.82
N ALA A 289 -4.46 13.99 -14.28
CA ALA A 289 -3.56 13.11 -15.03
C ALA A 289 -3.94 11.62 -14.98
N LEU A 290 -4.97 11.24 -14.22
CA LEU A 290 -5.34 9.85 -14.02
C LEU A 290 -5.83 9.25 -15.33
N GLU A 291 -5.11 8.26 -15.86
CA GLU A 291 -5.43 7.66 -17.18
C GLU A 291 -6.19 6.34 -17.05
N LYS A 292 -5.92 5.59 -15.97
CA LYS A 292 -6.49 4.27 -15.76
C LYS A 292 -6.71 3.95 -14.28
N VAL A 293 -7.86 3.36 -13.99
CA VAL A 293 -8.16 2.75 -12.69
C VAL A 293 -8.68 1.33 -12.88
N ASP A 294 -8.02 0.37 -12.24
CA ASP A 294 -8.35 -1.06 -12.35
C ASP A 294 -8.73 -1.63 -10.98
N PHE A 295 -10.03 -1.70 -10.71
CA PHE A 295 -10.56 -2.28 -9.48
C PHE A 295 -10.69 -3.81 -9.55
N SER A 296 -10.52 -4.44 -10.73
CA SER A 296 -10.77 -5.88 -10.96
C SER A 296 -9.84 -6.85 -10.23
N ARG A 297 -8.83 -6.31 -9.52
CA ARG A 297 -7.94 -7.07 -8.66
C ARG A 297 -8.54 -7.35 -7.28
N ASN A 298 -9.60 -6.63 -6.89
CA ASN A 298 -10.31 -6.86 -5.64
C ASN A 298 -11.61 -7.65 -5.86
N ARG A 299 -11.47 -8.98 -5.96
CA ARG A 299 -12.59 -9.88 -6.31
C ARG A 299 -13.40 -10.40 -5.12
N LYS A 300 -12.97 -10.11 -3.88
CA LYS A 300 -13.43 -10.83 -2.68
C LYS A 300 -14.49 -10.09 -1.88
N THR A 301 -14.54 -8.78 -1.96
CA THR A 301 -15.43 -7.92 -1.17
C THR A 301 -16.25 -7.06 -2.10
N GLY A 302 -17.53 -6.86 -1.78
CA GLY A 302 -18.31 -5.84 -2.47
C GLY A 302 -17.68 -4.48 -2.23
N MET A 303 -17.28 -3.79 -3.29
CA MET A 303 -16.63 -2.48 -3.20
C MET A 303 -17.61 -1.39 -3.61
N ASN A 304 -17.83 -0.42 -2.73
CA ASN A 304 -18.59 0.78 -3.06
C ASN A 304 -17.64 1.87 -3.56
N ILE A 305 -18.01 2.53 -4.66
CA ILE A 305 -17.32 3.70 -5.19
C ILE A 305 -18.26 4.89 -5.06
N GLY A 306 -17.86 5.87 -4.24
CA GLY A 306 -18.65 7.02 -3.82
C GLY A 306 -18.96 8.03 -4.93
N TYR A 307 -19.79 9.01 -4.58
CA TYR A 307 -20.11 10.15 -5.43
C TYR A 307 -18.88 11.01 -5.67
N TYR A 308 -18.78 11.61 -6.85
CA TYR A 308 -17.69 12.51 -7.22
C TYR A 308 -16.27 11.89 -7.14
N ALA A 309 -16.15 10.58 -6.94
CA ALA A 309 -14.86 9.91 -6.81
C ALA A 309 -13.93 10.14 -8.01
N PHE A 310 -14.49 10.41 -9.20
CA PHE A 310 -13.75 10.76 -10.43
C PHE A 310 -14.15 12.12 -11.01
N GLN A 311 -14.63 13.05 -10.18
CA GLN A 311 -14.91 14.41 -10.62
C GLN A 311 -13.63 15.05 -11.18
N ASP A 312 -13.77 15.83 -12.25
CA ASP A 312 -12.64 16.48 -12.95
C ASP A 312 -11.49 15.56 -13.43
N CYS A 313 -11.67 14.22 -13.45
CA CYS A 313 -10.72 13.24 -14.01
C CYS A 313 -10.69 13.22 -15.54
N LYS A 314 -10.39 14.36 -16.17
CA LYS A 314 -10.52 14.60 -17.62
C LYS A 314 -9.70 13.67 -18.51
N ASN A 315 -8.59 13.12 -18.01
CA ASN A 315 -7.71 12.22 -18.77
C ASN A 315 -7.98 10.73 -18.54
N LEU A 316 -9.00 10.38 -17.76
CA LEU A 316 -9.35 8.98 -17.52
C LEU A 316 -9.79 8.33 -18.84
N LYS A 317 -9.02 7.34 -19.32
CA LYS A 317 -9.26 6.61 -20.58
C LYS A 317 -9.88 5.24 -20.35
N GLU A 318 -9.54 4.59 -19.24
CA GLU A 318 -9.94 3.21 -18.96
C GLU A 318 -10.33 3.05 -17.48
N LEU A 319 -11.58 2.67 -17.24
CA LEU A 319 -12.09 2.30 -15.91
C LEU A 319 -12.54 0.83 -15.94
N ILE A 320 -12.06 0.03 -14.98
CA ILE A 320 -12.35 -1.41 -14.89
C ILE A 320 -13.02 -1.73 -13.56
N LEU A 321 -14.23 -2.27 -13.61
CA LEU A 321 -15.01 -2.75 -12.46
C LEU A 321 -15.21 -4.27 -12.49
N ASP A 322 -15.46 -4.86 -11.32
CA ASP A 322 -15.75 -6.29 -11.15
C ASP A 322 -17.18 -6.57 -10.67
N GLU A 323 -17.55 -7.85 -10.61
CA GLU A 323 -18.94 -8.31 -10.53
C GLU A 323 -19.68 -7.95 -9.24
N ASN A 324 -18.95 -7.59 -8.18
CA ASN A 324 -19.51 -7.30 -6.86
C ASN A 324 -19.41 -5.82 -6.49
N MET A 325 -19.13 -4.94 -7.45
CA MET A 325 -18.92 -3.52 -7.18
C MET A 325 -20.21 -2.72 -7.32
N ILE A 326 -20.36 -1.72 -6.45
CA ILE A 326 -21.41 -0.71 -6.59
C ILE A 326 -20.73 0.63 -6.88
N CYS A 327 -21.06 1.27 -7.99
CA CYS A 327 -20.43 2.53 -8.36
C CYS A 327 -21.47 3.65 -8.44
N TYR A 328 -21.30 4.68 -7.62
CA TYR A 328 -22.16 5.86 -7.53
C TYR A 328 -21.57 7.07 -8.28
N ALA A 329 -20.27 7.07 -8.57
CA ALA A 329 -19.55 8.16 -9.22
C ALA A 329 -20.12 8.54 -10.59
N SER A 330 -20.29 9.83 -10.86
CA SER A 330 -20.51 10.32 -12.24
C SER A 330 -19.18 10.32 -12.99
N LEU A 331 -19.19 9.99 -14.29
CA LEU A 331 -18.03 10.09 -15.18
C LEU A 331 -18.19 11.22 -16.21
N SER A 332 -19.09 12.18 -15.99
CA SER A 332 -19.41 13.24 -16.97
C SER A 332 -18.19 14.09 -17.35
N ASP A 333 -17.25 14.23 -16.42
CA ASP A 333 -16.04 15.04 -16.60
C ASP A 333 -14.88 14.23 -17.19
N ALA A 334 -14.99 12.89 -17.24
CA ALA A 334 -14.04 11.99 -17.88
C ALA A 334 -14.19 12.02 -19.41
N VAL A 335 -14.00 13.20 -20.00
CA VAL A 335 -14.25 13.47 -21.42
C VAL A 335 -13.38 12.65 -22.39
N ASN A 336 -12.24 12.13 -21.92
CA ASN A 336 -11.34 11.27 -22.67
C ASN A 336 -11.57 9.77 -22.41
N LEU A 337 -12.67 9.39 -21.75
CA LEU A 337 -12.98 7.99 -21.50
C LEU A 337 -13.17 7.26 -22.83
N GLU A 338 -12.31 6.28 -23.09
CA GLU A 338 -12.34 5.45 -24.29
C GLU A 338 -12.99 4.10 -24.01
N LYS A 339 -12.82 3.59 -22.78
CA LYS A 339 -13.20 2.23 -22.42
C LYS A 339 -13.76 2.19 -21.01
N TYR A 340 -14.88 1.51 -20.88
CA TYR A 340 -15.42 1.13 -19.59
C TYR A 340 -15.58 -0.39 -19.57
N ILE A 341 -14.88 -1.06 -18.67
CA ILE A 341 -14.81 -2.52 -18.62
C ILE A 341 -15.52 -3.02 -17.39
N ILE A 342 -16.53 -3.87 -17.58
CA ILE A 342 -17.27 -4.49 -16.51
C ILE A 342 -17.11 -6.00 -16.58
N TYR A 343 -16.51 -6.59 -15.53
CA TYR A 343 -16.61 -8.03 -15.28
C TYR A 343 -17.90 -8.32 -14.48
N GLY A 344 -18.71 -9.28 -14.91
CA GLY A 344 -19.92 -9.73 -14.21
C GLY A 344 -21.08 -8.72 -14.10
N GLN A 345 -21.72 -8.59 -12.92
CA GLN A 345 -22.92 -7.75 -12.69
C GLN A 345 -22.74 -6.74 -11.54
N PRO A 346 -21.89 -5.72 -11.70
CA PRO A 346 -21.87 -4.61 -10.75
C PRO A 346 -23.22 -3.89 -10.75
N GLU A 347 -23.64 -3.42 -9.58
CA GLU A 347 -24.73 -2.46 -9.49
C GLU A 347 -24.15 -1.06 -9.82
N VAL A 348 -24.41 -0.57 -11.03
CA VAL A 348 -23.95 0.77 -11.45
C VAL A 348 -25.08 1.79 -11.28
N SER A 349 -24.75 2.99 -10.81
CA SER A 349 -25.70 4.09 -10.72
C SER A 349 -26.13 4.60 -12.10
N PHE A 350 -27.29 5.27 -12.16
CA PHE A 350 -27.77 5.96 -13.36
C PHE A 350 -26.81 7.04 -13.87
N SER A 351 -26.04 7.70 -13.00
CA SER A 351 -25.09 8.76 -13.38
C SER A 351 -23.92 8.24 -14.22
N ILE A 352 -23.48 7.00 -13.99
CA ILE A 352 -22.47 6.33 -14.83
C ILE A 352 -23.02 6.10 -16.23
N MET A 353 -24.32 5.77 -16.35
CA MET A 353 -24.94 5.57 -17.66
C MET A 353 -25.00 6.90 -18.43
N ASP A 354 -25.53 7.96 -17.82
CA ASP A 354 -25.61 9.30 -18.43
C ASP A 354 -24.24 9.80 -18.91
N SER A 355 -23.20 9.57 -18.11
CA SER A 355 -21.84 9.94 -18.49
C SER A 355 -21.28 9.11 -19.65
N SER A 356 -21.61 7.81 -19.74
CA SER A 356 -21.28 7.00 -20.91
C SER A 356 -21.90 7.55 -22.21
N TYR A 357 -23.11 8.11 -22.16
CA TYR A 357 -23.74 8.78 -23.32
C TYR A 357 -23.05 10.08 -23.72
N SER A 358 -22.44 10.78 -22.76
CA SER A 358 -21.72 12.04 -22.99
C SER A 358 -20.30 11.84 -23.52
N SER A 359 -19.73 10.65 -23.33
CA SER A 359 -18.39 10.26 -23.78
C SER A 359 -18.46 9.44 -25.07
N ASN A 360 -17.36 9.38 -25.85
CA ASN A 360 -17.21 8.41 -26.94
C ASN A 360 -16.75 7.02 -26.43
N ALA A 361 -16.91 6.73 -25.14
CA ALA A 361 -16.42 5.50 -24.53
C ALA A 361 -17.15 4.28 -25.08
N THR A 362 -16.39 3.22 -25.36
CA THR A 362 -16.94 1.90 -25.62
C THR A 362 -17.13 1.17 -24.30
N LEU A 363 -18.35 0.75 -24.01
CA LEU A 363 -18.65 -0.14 -22.90
C LEU A 363 -18.29 -1.58 -23.31
N TYR A 364 -17.41 -2.22 -22.56
CA TYR A 364 -17.07 -3.63 -22.71
C TYR A 364 -17.63 -4.42 -21.54
N THR A 365 -18.38 -5.48 -21.83
CA THR A 365 -18.89 -6.38 -20.79
C THR A 365 -18.60 -7.83 -21.13
N SER A 366 -18.43 -8.68 -20.12
CA SER A 366 -18.62 -10.11 -20.33
C SER A 366 -20.10 -10.34 -20.63
N ARG A 367 -20.49 -11.03 -21.70
CA ARG A 367 -21.92 -11.21 -22.11
C ARG A 367 -22.82 -11.83 -21.02
N ARG A 368 -22.22 -12.29 -19.93
CA ARG A 368 -22.72 -13.36 -19.08
C ARG A 368 -24.01 -13.07 -18.31
N PHE A 369 -24.59 -11.86 -18.24
CA PHE A 369 -25.52 -11.64 -17.13
C PHE A 369 -26.66 -10.60 -17.20
N PHE A 370 -26.96 -9.90 -18.28
CA PHE A 370 -28.13 -8.99 -18.26
C PHE A 370 -29.46 -9.71 -18.55
N LYS A 371 -29.87 -10.64 -17.68
CA LYS A 371 -31.28 -11.09 -17.61
C LYS A 371 -31.97 -10.32 -16.49
N SER A 372 -32.32 -9.06 -16.75
CA SER A 372 -33.09 -8.23 -15.83
C SER A 372 -34.18 -7.48 -16.62
N GLU A 373 -35.42 -7.46 -16.13
CA GLU A 373 -36.54 -6.67 -16.68
C GLU A 373 -36.41 -5.16 -16.38
N THR A 374 -35.18 -4.65 -16.36
CA THR A 374 -34.86 -3.24 -16.10
C THR A 374 -34.34 -2.61 -17.38
N SER A 375 -34.64 -1.33 -17.61
CA SER A 375 -34.07 -0.52 -18.70
C SER A 375 -32.54 -0.56 -18.78
N PHE A 376 -31.87 -0.94 -17.69
CA PHE A 376 -30.42 -1.16 -17.60
C PHE A 376 -29.91 -2.34 -18.45
N ALA A 377 -30.59 -3.50 -18.43
CA ALA A 377 -30.16 -4.68 -19.18
C ALA A 377 -30.25 -4.44 -20.69
N ASP A 378 -31.36 -3.86 -21.14
CA ASP A 378 -31.59 -3.50 -22.54
C ASP A 378 -30.56 -2.46 -23.05
N PHE A 379 -30.16 -1.52 -22.18
CA PHE A 379 -29.11 -0.54 -22.51
C PHE A 379 -27.76 -1.21 -22.73
N VAL A 380 -27.31 -2.04 -21.77
CA VAL A 380 -26.00 -2.70 -21.86
C VAL A 380 -25.96 -3.67 -23.04
N ASP A 381 -27.03 -4.43 -23.28
CA ASP A 381 -27.11 -5.34 -24.42
C ASP A 381 -27.08 -4.63 -25.78
N SER A 382 -27.62 -3.40 -25.87
CA SER A 382 -27.66 -2.63 -27.12
C SER A 382 -26.41 -1.80 -27.42
N LYS A 383 -25.56 -1.55 -26.41
CA LYS A 383 -24.40 -0.65 -26.52
C LYS A 383 -23.05 -1.27 -26.15
N SER A 384 -23.05 -2.41 -25.46
CA SER A 384 -21.80 -3.04 -25.07
C SER A 384 -21.19 -3.87 -26.19
N GLU A 385 -19.88 -3.73 -26.34
CA GLU A 385 -19.08 -4.68 -27.09
C GLU A 385 -18.73 -5.87 -26.17
N PRO A 386 -18.93 -7.11 -26.62
CA PRO A 386 -18.46 -8.26 -25.87
C PRO A 386 -16.95 -8.17 -25.68
N MET A 387 -16.50 -8.36 -24.43
CA MET A 387 -15.07 -8.33 -24.11
C MET A 387 -14.28 -9.41 -24.84
N TYR A 388 -14.94 -10.51 -25.19
CA TYR A 388 -14.30 -11.67 -25.82
C TYR A 388 -13.04 -12.07 -25.04
N THR A 389 -13.13 -12.15 -23.72
CA THR A 389 -11.99 -12.39 -22.84
C THR A 389 -12.20 -13.60 -21.94
N ILE A 390 -11.19 -13.90 -21.13
CA ILE A 390 -11.26 -14.85 -20.04
C ILE A 390 -11.65 -14.08 -18.78
N SER A 391 -12.73 -14.47 -18.13
CA SER A 391 -13.26 -13.79 -16.94
C SER A 391 -12.87 -14.47 -15.64
N GLU A 392 -12.48 -15.73 -15.71
CA GLU A 392 -12.16 -16.55 -14.55
C GLU A 392 -11.21 -17.68 -14.93
N VAL A 393 -10.28 -18.00 -14.02
CA VAL A 393 -9.45 -19.19 -14.11
C VAL A 393 -9.52 -19.91 -12.79
N ASN A 394 -10.16 -21.07 -12.82
CA ASN A 394 -10.10 -22.04 -11.74
C ASN A 394 -9.03 -23.06 -12.05
N TYR A 395 -8.37 -23.59 -11.02
CA TYR A 395 -7.51 -24.75 -11.20
C TYR A 395 -7.78 -25.74 -10.09
N THR A 396 -7.92 -27.01 -10.49
CA THR A 396 -8.03 -28.12 -9.57
C THR A 396 -6.69 -28.83 -9.56
N PRO A 397 -5.92 -28.76 -8.47
CA PRO A 397 -4.65 -29.46 -8.39
C PRO A 397 -4.92 -30.96 -8.53
N ASN A 398 -4.16 -31.59 -9.41
CA ASN A 398 -4.19 -33.04 -9.57
C ASN A 398 -2.82 -33.58 -9.16
N TYR A 399 -2.81 -34.58 -8.30
CA TYR A 399 -1.59 -35.19 -7.74
C TYR A 399 -0.75 -35.95 -8.78
N GLY A 400 -1.20 -36.01 -10.03
CA GLY A 400 -0.40 -36.40 -11.19
C GLY A 400 0.47 -35.28 -11.73
N SER A 401 1.14 -35.53 -12.87
CA SER A 401 2.06 -34.57 -13.46
C SER A 401 1.37 -33.48 -14.32
N PHE A 402 0.05 -33.38 -14.34
CA PHE A 402 -0.70 -32.38 -15.09
C PHE A 402 -1.83 -31.84 -14.22
N ASN A 403 -1.94 -30.51 -14.11
CA ASN A 403 -3.05 -29.86 -13.41
C ASN A 403 -4.23 -29.66 -14.36
N GLU A 404 -5.43 -29.62 -13.80
CA GLU A 404 -6.64 -29.28 -14.55
C GLU A 404 -6.94 -27.80 -14.34
N TYR A 405 -6.99 -27.04 -15.43
CA TYR A 405 -7.34 -25.63 -15.44
C TYR A 405 -8.68 -25.46 -16.16
N SER A 406 -9.59 -24.74 -15.54
CA SER A 406 -10.88 -24.37 -16.10
C SER A 406 -10.87 -22.87 -16.35
N PHE A 407 -10.84 -22.49 -17.63
CA PHE A 407 -10.92 -21.10 -18.07
C PHE A 407 -12.37 -20.78 -18.43
N THR A 408 -12.96 -19.78 -17.80
CA THR A 408 -14.27 -19.26 -18.22
C THR A 408 -14.05 -18.19 -19.28
N VAL A 409 -14.58 -18.44 -20.48
CA VAL A 409 -14.35 -17.66 -21.70
C VAL A 409 -15.65 -17.05 -22.20
N ASP A 410 -15.63 -15.76 -22.52
CA ASP A 410 -16.77 -15.04 -23.07
C ASP A 410 -17.14 -15.52 -24.48
N GLY A 411 -18.41 -15.84 -24.73
CA GLY A 411 -18.84 -16.38 -26.01
C GLY A 411 -18.11 -17.65 -26.46
N ARG A 412 -17.75 -17.69 -27.75
CA ARG A 412 -17.24 -18.90 -28.44
C ARG A 412 -15.82 -18.69 -28.99
N ALA A 413 -14.81 -18.71 -28.12
CA ALA A 413 -13.41 -18.53 -28.52
C ALA A 413 -12.87 -19.71 -29.36
N ASP A 414 -12.11 -19.49 -30.43
CA ASP A 414 -11.48 -20.55 -31.20
C ASP A 414 -10.27 -21.19 -30.49
N LYS A 415 -9.56 -20.40 -29.69
CA LYS A 415 -8.35 -20.81 -28.97
C LYS A 415 -8.22 -20.09 -27.63
N ILE A 416 -7.47 -20.71 -26.73
CA ILE A 416 -6.92 -20.08 -25.53
C ILE A 416 -5.40 -20.16 -25.60
N GLN A 417 -4.69 -19.11 -25.21
CA GLN A 417 -3.25 -19.17 -25.03
C GLN A 417 -2.87 -18.71 -23.63
N VAL A 418 -2.05 -19.50 -22.95
CA VAL A 418 -1.38 -19.11 -21.69
C VAL A 418 0.04 -18.67 -22.02
N ILE A 419 0.47 -17.57 -21.43
CA ILE A 419 1.79 -16.94 -21.59
C ILE A 419 2.44 -16.90 -20.19
N GLU A 420 3.62 -17.49 -20.07
CA GLU A 420 4.44 -17.43 -18.85
C GLU A 420 5.28 -16.13 -18.83
N GLU A 421 5.80 -15.74 -17.66
CA GLU A 421 6.67 -14.53 -17.52
C GLU A 421 7.89 -14.55 -18.44
N THR A 422 8.39 -15.75 -18.76
CA THR A 422 9.52 -15.96 -19.69
C THR A 422 9.16 -15.68 -21.16
N GLY A 423 7.88 -15.43 -21.46
CA GLY A 423 7.34 -15.35 -22.82
C GLY A 423 7.04 -16.72 -23.44
N ALA A 424 7.28 -17.82 -22.73
CA ALA A 424 6.88 -19.14 -23.19
C ALA A 424 5.34 -19.21 -23.31
N THR A 425 4.83 -19.75 -24.41
CA THR A 425 3.39 -19.81 -24.67
C THR A 425 2.89 -21.24 -24.84
N ARG A 426 1.66 -21.48 -24.39
CA ARG A 426 0.92 -22.73 -24.60
C ARG A 426 -0.45 -22.41 -25.17
N THR A 427 -0.74 -22.94 -26.36
CA THR A 427 -1.99 -22.67 -27.06
C THR A 427 -2.89 -23.91 -27.09
N PHE A 428 -4.13 -23.76 -26.67
CA PHE A 428 -5.18 -24.77 -26.66
C PHE A 428 -6.19 -24.44 -27.74
N ASN A 429 -6.41 -25.35 -28.69
CA ASN A 429 -7.44 -25.18 -29.73
C ASN A 429 -8.75 -25.82 -29.24
N ARG A 430 -9.92 -25.25 -29.61
CA ARG A 430 -11.25 -25.77 -29.22
C ARG A 430 -11.39 -27.27 -29.40
N ASN A 431 -10.93 -27.77 -30.55
CA ASN A 431 -11.11 -29.16 -30.97
C ASN A 431 -9.95 -30.08 -30.56
N ALA A 432 -9.07 -29.65 -29.65
CA ALA A 432 -7.95 -30.47 -29.20
C ALA A 432 -8.43 -31.56 -28.24
N SER A 433 -7.83 -32.75 -28.30
CA SER A 433 -8.24 -33.92 -27.51
C SER A 433 -8.05 -33.76 -25.99
N ASN A 434 -7.22 -32.79 -25.56
CA ASN A 434 -6.97 -32.46 -24.16
C ASN A 434 -7.77 -31.23 -23.67
N VAL A 435 -8.77 -30.80 -24.44
CA VAL A 435 -9.66 -29.68 -24.14
C VAL A 435 -11.10 -30.22 -24.07
N SER A 436 -11.78 -29.92 -22.97
CA SER A 436 -13.21 -30.18 -22.79
C SER A 436 -13.93 -28.86 -22.58
N ILE A 437 -15.06 -28.66 -23.26
CA ILE A 437 -15.78 -27.39 -23.26
C ILE A 437 -17.23 -27.63 -22.90
N VAL A 438 -17.75 -26.80 -22.00
CA VAL A 438 -19.16 -26.78 -21.64
C VAL A 438 -19.71 -25.38 -21.87
N SER A 439 -20.80 -25.28 -22.64
CA SER A 439 -21.42 -24.01 -23.03
C SER A 439 -22.62 -23.69 -22.15
N TYR A 440 -22.83 -22.41 -21.86
CA TYR A 440 -23.86 -21.95 -20.94
C TYR A 440 -24.53 -20.67 -21.42
N ALA A 441 -25.83 -20.53 -21.12
CA ALA A 441 -26.60 -19.31 -21.32
C ALA A 441 -26.54 -18.36 -20.13
N ASP A 442 -26.42 -18.89 -18.91
CA ASP A 442 -26.29 -18.13 -17.65
C ASP A 442 -25.59 -19.00 -16.58
N ARG A 443 -25.56 -18.56 -15.30
CA ARG A 443 -24.83 -19.21 -14.20
C ARG A 443 -25.23 -20.67 -13.97
N TYR A 444 -26.43 -21.08 -14.37
CA TYR A 444 -26.96 -22.43 -14.07
C TYR A 444 -27.48 -23.17 -15.30
N THR A 445 -27.66 -22.48 -16.43
CA THR A 445 -28.27 -23.07 -17.63
C THR A 445 -27.22 -23.48 -18.65
N GLN A 446 -26.87 -24.77 -18.66
CA GLN A 446 -26.06 -25.37 -19.72
C GLN A 446 -26.86 -25.38 -21.03
N VAL A 447 -26.22 -25.00 -22.13
CA VAL A 447 -26.81 -25.05 -23.47
C VAL A 447 -25.90 -25.82 -24.43
N ASN A 448 -26.43 -26.15 -25.60
CA ASN A 448 -25.59 -26.62 -26.69
C ASN A 448 -24.67 -25.46 -27.12
N ASP A 449 -23.36 -25.67 -27.21
CA ASP A 449 -22.80 -25.73 -28.55
C ASP A 449 -23.17 -24.55 -29.47
N THR A 450 -24.11 -24.85 -30.35
CA THR A 450 -24.69 -24.02 -31.42
C THR A 450 -25.80 -23.07 -30.98
N SER A 451 -26.14 -23.02 -29.70
CA SER A 451 -27.24 -22.20 -29.17
C SER A 451 -27.01 -20.72 -29.45
N ARG A 452 -28.09 -20.02 -29.84
CA ARG A 452 -28.11 -18.56 -29.95
C ARG A 452 -28.07 -17.88 -28.58
N GLU A 453 -28.54 -18.59 -27.56
CA GLU A 453 -28.50 -18.18 -26.16
C GLU A 453 -27.13 -18.46 -25.52
N LEU A 454 -26.12 -18.93 -26.28
CA LEU A 454 -24.78 -19.17 -25.72
C LEU A 454 -24.14 -17.84 -25.36
N THR A 455 -23.73 -17.77 -24.10
CA THR A 455 -23.19 -16.55 -23.51
C THR A 455 -21.73 -16.70 -23.16
N TYR A 456 -21.33 -17.86 -22.62
CA TYR A 456 -19.94 -18.17 -22.27
C TYR A 456 -19.69 -19.68 -22.36
N GLU A 457 -18.42 -20.04 -22.30
CA GLU A 457 -17.94 -21.41 -22.26
C GLU A 457 -16.94 -21.61 -21.11
N VAL A 458 -16.95 -22.80 -20.52
CA VAL A 458 -15.91 -23.22 -19.57
C VAL A 458 -15.01 -24.24 -20.25
N TRP A 459 -13.77 -23.84 -20.47
CA TRP A 459 -12.72 -24.64 -21.10
C TRP A 459 -11.89 -25.33 -20.03
N THR A 460 -12.06 -26.64 -19.90
CA THR A 460 -11.25 -27.47 -19.02
C THR A 460 -10.08 -28.06 -19.83
N VAL A 461 -8.85 -27.73 -19.44
CA VAL A 461 -7.63 -28.28 -20.07
C VAL A 461 -6.75 -28.94 -19.02
N ARG A 462 -6.09 -30.03 -19.42
CA ARG A 462 -5.06 -30.68 -18.60
C ARG A 462 -3.69 -30.31 -19.12
N THR A 463 -2.93 -29.56 -18.34
CA THR A 463 -1.62 -29.05 -18.75
C THR A 463 -0.68 -28.81 -17.56
N ARG A 464 0.60 -28.57 -17.86
CA ARG A 464 1.60 -28.11 -16.87
C ARG A 464 1.81 -26.62 -17.09
N LEU A 465 1.53 -25.81 -16.07
CA LEU A 465 1.93 -24.41 -16.00
C LEU A 465 2.92 -24.24 -14.84
N THR A 466 3.86 -23.32 -14.99
CA THR A 466 4.88 -23.05 -13.97
C THR A 466 4.21 -22.47 -12.72
N PRO A 467 4.29 -23.14 -11.54
CA PRO A 467 3.68 -22.61 -10.34
C PRO A 467 4.51 -21.46 -9.76
N GLY A 468 3.85 -20.51 -9.09
CA GLY A 468 4.51 -19.34 -8.48
C GLY A 468 4.92 -18.24 -9.44
N THR A 469 4.51 -18.31 -10.72
CA THR A 469 4.73 -17.26 -11.72
C THR A 469 3.43 -16.53 -12.04
N ASN A 470 3.51 -15.25 -12.40
CA ASN A 470 2.37 -14.53 -12.96
C ASN A 470 2.14 -14.97 -14.40
N LEU A 471 1.03 -15.65 -14.63
CA LEU A 471 0.61 -16.10 -15.96
C LEU A 471 -0.37 -15.11 -16.55
N GLN A 472 -0.29 -14.96 -17.87
CA GLN A 472 -1.28 -14.23 -18.64
C GLN A 472 -2.04 -15.22 -19.52
N VAL A 473 -3.34 -15.04 -19.67
CA VAL A 473 -4.15 -15.87 -20.56
C VAL A 473 -5.10 -15.00 -21.38
N HIS A 474 -5.26 -15.36 -22.65
CA HIS A 474 -6.09 -14.63 -23.61
C HIS A 474 -6.75 -15.60 -24.60
N SER A 475 -7.90 -15.19 -25.13
CA SER A 475 -8.76 -15.99 -26.01
C SER A 475 -8.72 -15.49 -27.45
N LYS A 476 -8.88 -16.35 -28.44
CA LYS A 476 -8.88 -15.97 -29.88
C LYS A 476 -10.27 -16.08 -30.48
N TYR A 477 -10.68 -15.14 -31.33
CA TYR A 477 -11.95 -15.15 -32.07
C TYR A 477 -11.69 -14.78 -33.53
N GLY A 478 -11.93 -15.71 -34.44
CA GLY A 478 -11.56 -15.59 -35.83
C GLY A 478 -10.06 -15.36 -36.00
N PHE A 479 -9.70 -14.18 -36.52
CA PHE A 479 -8.30 -13.81 -36.76
C PHE A 479 -7.66 -13.04 -35.60
N GLU A 480 -8.45 -12.57 -34.62
CA GLU A 480 -8.01 -11.65 -33.58
C GLU A 480 -7.87 -12.33 -32.21
N TRP A 481 -6.85 -11.94 -31.46
CA TRP A 481 -6.71 -12.29 -30.05
C TRP A 481 -7.42 -11.25 -29.19
N SER A 482 -7.94 -11.68 -28.04
CA SER A 482 -8.63 -10.81 -27.11
C SER A 482 -7.70 -9.70 -26.66
N LYS A 483 -8.21 -8.47 -26.69
CA LYS A 483 -7.46 -7.26 -26.32
C LYS A 483 -6.97 -7.27 -24.88
N TYR A 484 -7.64 -8.05 -24.02
CA TYR A 484 -7.35 -8.15 -22.59
C TYR A 484 -6.74 -9.51 -22.25
N ASN A 485 -5.64 -9.45 -21.51
CA ASN A 485 -4.99 -10.62 -20.93
C ASN A 485 -5.45 -10.75 -19.47
N PHE A 486 -6.08 -11.88 -19.15
CA PHE A 486 -6.38 -12.22 -17.77
C PHE A 486 -5.11 -12.66 -17.07
N LYS A 487 -4.78 -12.00 -15.94
CA LYS A 487 -3.61 -12.34 -15.14
C LYS A 487 -4.03 -13.27 -14.00
N PHE A 488 -3.30 -14.36 -13.81
CA PHE A 488 -3.50 -15.26 -12.68
C PHE A 488 -2.18 -15.86 -12.22
N ALA A 489 -2.11 -16.21 -10.95
CA ALA A 489 -1.01 -16.99 -10.41
C ALA A 489 -1.54 -18.38 -10.07
N VAL A 490 -0.75 -19.41 -10.39
CA VAL A 490 -0.99 -20.75 -9.86
C VAL A 490 -0.42 -20.75 -8.46
N GLN A 491 -1.29 -20.79 -7.44
CA GLN A 491 -0.83 -20.71 -6.06
C GLN A 491 0.18 -21.83 -5.78
N ASN A 492 1.21 -21.41 -5.07
CA ASN A 492 2.27 -22.26 -4.60
C ASN A 492 1.68 -23.27 -3.61
N PHE A 493 1.62 -24.54 -3.98
CA PHE A 493 1.86 -25.59 -2.97
C PHE A 493 3.31 -25.50 -2.44
N TYR A 494 4.15 -24.61 -2.97
CA TYR A 494 5.45 -24.24 -2.43
C TYR A 494 5.37 -23.32 -1.19
N SER A 495 4.50 -23.59 -0.22
CA SER A 495 4.50 -22.81 1.03
C SER A 495 5.79 -23.03 1.83
N ASP A 496 6.43 -24.18 1.66
CA ASP A 496 7.56 -24.60 2.46
C ASP A 496 8.78 -24.98 1.62
N PRO A 497 9.69 -24.04 1.34
CA PRO A 497 10.90 -24.30 0.56
C PRO A 497 12.01 -25.00 1.37
N THR A 498 11.73 -25.51 2.57
CA THR A 498 12.77 -25.99 3.48
C THR A 498 13.04 -27.49 3.36
N PHE A 499 14.27 -27.88 3.63
CA PHE A 499 14.61 -29.27 3.94
C PHE A 499 14.16 -29.59 5.37
N LYS A 500 13.58 -30.79 5.60
CA LYS A 500 13.08 -31.20 6.92
C LYS A 500 14.01 -32.16 7.62
N SER A 501 14.28 -33.31 7.01
CA SER A 501 15.14 -34.33 7.61
C SER A 501 15.70 -35.28 6.56
N ALA A 502 16.79 -35.96 6.92
CA ALA A 502 17.26 -37.13 6.20
C ALA A 502 17.83 -38.15 7.18
N GLU A 503 17.54 -39.42 6.92
CA GLU A 503 17.90 -40.54 7.77
C GLU A 503 18.44 -41.68 6.90
N ILE A 504 19.42 -42.40 7.42
CA ILE A 504 20.01 -43.56 6.75
C ILE A 504 19.99 -44.76 7.70
N TYR A 505 19.54 -45.88 7.15
CA TYR A 505 19.32 -47.13 7.86
C TYR A 505 20.18 -48.21 7.19
N PRO A 506 21.34 -48.58 7.76
CA PRO A 506 22.18 -49.65 7.23
C PRO A 506 21.39 -50.96 7.13
N LYS A 507 21.51 -51.68 6.01
CA LYS A 507 20.97 -53.05 5.93
C LYS A 507 22.00 -54.03 6.47
N GLU A 508 21.55 -55.01 7.25
CA GLU A 508 22.43 -56.06 7.76
C GLU A 508 23.13 -56.81 6.60
N ASN A 509 24.44 -57.04 6.76
CA ASN A 509 25.27 -57.81 5.82
C ASN A 509 25.23 -57.33 4.36
N SER A 510 24.99 -56.04 4.13
CA SER A 510 24.93 -55.45 2.79
C SER A 510 25.77 -54.18 2.68
N ASN A 511 26.24 -53.87 1.47
CA ASN A 511 26.80 -52.55 1.16
C ASN A 511 25.73 -51.51 0.80
N GLU A 512 24.45 -51.86 0.94
CA GLU A 512 23.32 -50.94 0.78
C GLU A 512 22.78 -50.45 2.12
N ALA A 513 22.29 -49.21 2.14
CA ALA A 513 21.48 -48.67 3.21
C ALA A 513 20.16 -48.14 2.63
N PHE A 514 19.09 -48.19 3.43
CA PHE A 514 17.85 -47.51 3.09
C PHE A 514 17.95 -46.04 3.51
N CYS A 515 17.63 -45.13 2.60
CA CYS A 515 17.67 -43.69 2.84
C CYS A 515 16.24 -43.14 2.78
N ARG A 516 15.91 -42.30 3.76
CA ARG A 516 14.65 -41.57 3.82
C ARG A 516 14.93 -40.07 3.93
N ILE A 517 14.42 -39.28 2.99
CA ILE A 517 14.59 -37.83 2.97
C ILE A 517 13.20 -37.18 2.99
N ILE A 518 13.01 -36.16 3.81
CA ILE A 518 11.77 -35.39 3.93
C ILE A 518 12.05 -33.92 3.60
N THR A 519 11.24 -33.34 2.72
CA THR A 519 11.32 -31.93 2.33
C THR A 519 9.96 -31.28 2.38
N GLY A 520 9.93 -29.95 2.56
CA GLY A 520 8.72 -29.16 2.38
C GLY A 520 8.24 -29.21 0.92
N LEU A 521 6.97 -28.82 0.72
CA LEU A 521 6.30 -28.89 -0.58
C LEU A 521 6.89 -27.92 -1.62
N GLY A 522 7.75 -26.98 -1.19
CA GLY A 522 8.53 -26.02 -1.98
C GLY A 522 9.75 -26.57 -2.72
N VAL A 523 10.18 -27.80 -2.42
CA VAL A 523 11.38 -28.39 -3.01
C VAL A 523 11.06 -29.08 -4.34
N SER A 524 11.84 -28.75 -5.38
CA SER A 524 11.65 -29.26 -6.75
C SER A 524 12.56 -30.45 -7.11
N LYS A 525 13.75 -30.52 -6.49
CA LYS A 525 14.68 -31.66 -6.64
C LYS A 525 15.52 -31.85 -5.37
N ILE A 526 15.98 -33.08 -5.17
CA ILE A 526 17.08 -33.41 -4.26
C ILE A 526 18.26 -33.97 -5.04
N GLN A 527 19.47 -33.75 -4.55
CA GLN A 527 20.70 -34.32 -5.10
C GLN A 527 21.56 -34.89 -3.98
N ILE A 528 22.15 -36.04 -4.25
CA ILE A 528 23.09 -36.71 -3.38
C ILE A 528 24.45 -36.65 -4.06
N VAL A 529 25.45 -36.16 -3.35
CA VAL A 529 26.85 -36.15 -3.80
C VAL A 529 27.63 -37.13 -2.94
N TYR A 530 28.23 -38.13 -3.59
CA TYR A 530 29.03 -39.18 -2.97
C TYR A 530 30.47 -38.69 -2.74
N ASP A 531 31.25 -39.37 -1.89
CA ASP A 531 32.63 -38.98 -1.56
C ASP A 531 33.57 -38.94 -2.77
N ASP A 532 33.29 -39.75 -3.80
CA ASP A 532 34.04 -39.80 -5.06
C ASP A 532 33.60 -38.72 -6.07
N GLY A 533 32.64 -37.87 -5.71
CA GLY A 533 32.10 -36.81 -6.55
C GLY A 533 30.98 -37.26 -7.50
N ALA A 534 30.59 -38.54 -7.51
CA ALA A 534 29.41 -38.97 -8.24
C ALA A 534 28.16 -38.26 -7.70
N THR A 535 27.11 -38.15 -8.52
CA THR A 535 25.84 -37.53 -8.11
C THR A 535 24.63 -38.35 -8.50
N SER A 536 23.65 -38.45 -7.61
CA SER A 536 22.30 -38.95 -7.91
C SER A 536 21.30 -37.84 -7.68
N THR A 537 20.53 -37.49 -8.72
CA THR A 537 19.50 -36.44 -8.65
C THR A 537 18.13 -37.08 -8.76
N MET A 538 17.21 -36.67 -7.89
CA MET A 538 15.82 -37.11 -7.90
C MET A 538 14.89 -35.90 -8.00
N ASP A 539 13.98 -35.94 -8.96
CA ASP A 539 12.91 -34.96 -9.09
C ASP A 539 11.81 -35.24 -8.06
N THR A 540 11.06 -34.20 -7.65
CA THR A 540 9.92 -34.35 -6.72
C THR A 540 8.87 -35.34 -7.20
N SER A 541 8.78 -35.62 -8.51
CA SER A 541 7.93 -36.70 -9.06
C SER A 541 8.29 -38.11 -8.57
N SER A 542 9.46 -38.30 -7.94
CA SER A 542 9.89 -39.57 -7.35
C SER A 542 9.62 -39.69 -5.85
N ALA A 543 9.08 -38.63 -5.22
CA ALA A 543 8.70 -38.64 -3.81
C ALA A 543 7.25 -39.09 -3.60
N ALA A 544 6.97 -39.67 -2.43
CA ALA A 544 5.62 -39.85 -1.94
C ALA A 544 5.16 -38.61 -1.18
N LEU A 545 3.97 -38.09 -1.49
CA LEU A 545 3.34 -37.01 -0.72
C LEU A 545 2.77 -37.55 0.58
N ASN A 546 3.09 -36.91 1.72
CA ASN A 546 2.50 -37.20 3.02
C ASN A 546 1.62 -36.04 3.48
N MET A 547 0.30 -36.18 3.30
CA MET A 547 -0.68 -35.13 3.61
C MET A 547 -0.80 -34.79 5.11
N ARG A 548 -0.38 -35.69 6.01
CA ARG A 548 -0.48 -35.46 7.46
C ARG A 548 0.57 -34.48 7.98
N ILE A 549 1.71 -34.42 7.30
CA ILE A 549 2.85 -33.57 7.68
C ILE A 549 3.20 -32.55 6.59
N GLU A 550 2.36 -32.45 5.56
CA GLU A 550 2.51 -31.52 4.44
C GLU A 550 3.93 -31.54 3.84
N ALA A 551 4.44 -32.73 3.49
CA ALA A 551 5.81 -32.90 3.04
C ALA A 551 5.98 -33.97 1.96
N PHE A 552 7.06 -33.87 1.18
CA PHE A 552 7.53 -34.90 0.26
C PHE A 552 8.48 -35.87 0.98
N VAL A 553 8.28 -37.17 0.78
CA VAL A 553 9.08 -38.25 1.34
C VAL A 553 9.74 -39.05 0.22
N TYR A 554 11.06 -38.96 0.13
CA TYR A 554 11.88 -39.77 -0.77
C TYR A 554 12.37 -41.00 -0.01
N ALA A 555 12.14 -42.19 -0.57
CA ALA A 555 12.50 -43.47 0.04
C ALA A 555 13.18 -44.36 -1.00
N PHE A 556 14.46 -44.66 -0.80
CA PHE A 556 15.26 -45.40 -1.79
C PHE A 556 16.46 -46.10 -1.13
N ASN A 557 17.05 -47.07 -1.83
CA ASN A 557 18.29 -47.71 -1.39
C ASN A 557 19.50 -46.95 -1.96
N ILE A 558 20.51 -46.74 -1.13
CA ILE A 558 21.79 -46.14 -1.50
C ILE A 558 22.91 -47.15 -1.26
N LYS A 559 23.90 -47.20 -2.17
CA LYS A 559 25.02 -48.14 -2.10
C LYS A 559 26.29 -47.44 -1.64
N ALA A 560 27.08 -48.10 -0.81
CA ALA A 560 28.43 -47.66 -0.45
C ALA A 560 29.40 -47.91 -1.61
N HIS A 561 30.32 -46.97 -1.83
CA HIS A 561 31.29 -47.02 -2.93
C HIS A 561 32.63 -47.61 -2.50
N HIS A 562 32.94 -47.61 -1.19
CA HIS A 562 34.15 -48.21 -0.65
C HIS A 562 33.93 -48.79 0.76
N LYS A 563 34.91 -49.56 1.25
CA LYS A 563 34.94 -50.02 2.65
C LYS A 563 35.26 -48.86 3.60
N GLY A 564 34.76 -48.94 4.83
CA GLY A 564 34.87 -47.87 5.82
C GLY A 564 33.72 -46.86 5.75
N ILE A 565 33.98 -45.64 6.17
CA ILE A 565 32.97 -44.59 6.32
C ILE A 565 32.70 -43.92 4.97
N ASN A 566 31.49 -44.09 4.43
CA ASN A 566 31.00 -43.40 3.24
C ASN A 566 30.13 -42.21 3.67
N LYS A 567 30.31 -41.05 3.06
CA LYS A 567 29.53 -39.84 3.29
C LYS A 567 28.69 -39.48 2.07
N TYR A 568 27.48 -39.02 2.33
CA TYR A 568 26.52 -38.62 1.30
C TYR A 568 26.05 -37.19 1.60
N LYS A 569 26.52 -36.22 0.83
CA LYS A 569 26.07 -34.83 0.96
C LYS A 569 24.73 -34.67 0.25
N ILE A 570 23.73 -34.19 0.98
CA ILE A 570 22.39 -33.97 0.47
C ILE A 570 22.23 -32.49 0.15
N TYR A 571 21.77 -32.23 -1.06
CA TYR A 571 21.39 -30.91 -1.56
C TYR A 571 19.93 -30.94 -1.97
N TYR A 572 19.28 -29.80 -1.90
CA TYR A 572 17.92 -29.60 -2.41
C TYR A 572 17.86 -28.27 -3.16
N LYS A 573 16.85 -28.10 -4.00
CA LYS A 573 16.61 -26.82 -4.67
C LYS A 573 15.13 -26.53 -4.84
N THR A 574 14.81 -25.25 -4.92
CA THR A 574 13.48 -24.74 -5.27
C THR A 574 13.45 -24.40 -6.77
N PRO A 575 12.31 -24.05 -7.36
CA PRO A 575 12.26 -23.55 -8.73
C PRO A 575 12.98 -22.20 -8.92
N ALA A 576 13.00 -21.36 -7.87
CA ALA A 576 13.52 -20.00 -7.92
C ALA A 576 15.00 -19.87 -7.54
N GLU A 577 15.57 -20.86 -6.85
CA GLU A 577 16.93 -20.78 -6.28
C GLU A 577 17.82 -21.94 -6.74
N GLY A 578 19.14 -21.73 -6.65
CA GLY A 578 20.14 -22.75 -6.92
C GLY A 578 20.18 -23.88 -5.89
N TRP A 579 21.11 -24.83 -6.06
CA TRP A 579 21.32 -25.93 -5.12
C TRP A 579 21.74 -25.41 -3.74
N LYS A 580 20.97 -25.77 -2.71
CA LYS A 580 21.26 -25.50 -1.31
C LYS A 580 21.75 -26.77 -0.63
N TYR A 581 22.85 -26.66 0.10
CA TYR A 581 23.34 -27.75 0.94
C TYR A 581 22.39 -27.95 2.12
N ALA A 582 21.99 -29.20 2.39
CA ALA A 582 21.09 -29.55 3.49
C ALA A 582 21.86 -30.21 4.64
N THR A 583 22.46 -31.39 4.39
CA THR A 583 23.13 -32.18 5.43
C THR A 583 24.10 -33.20 4.82
N THR A 584 24.84 -33.91 5.67
CA THR A 584 25.69 -35.03 5.27
C THR A 584 25.34 -36.28 6.08
N LEU A 585 24.91 -37.34 5.40
CA LEU A 585 24.69 -38.67 6.00
C LEU A 585 25.98 -39.48 5.99
N LYS A 586 26.12 -40.42 6.92
CA LYS A 586 27.28 -41.33 7.01
C LYS A 586 26.82 -42.78 7.14
N HIS A 587 27.48 -43.67 6.40
CA HIS A 587 27.27 -45.12 6.47
C HIS A 587 28.61 -45.82 6.53
N THR A 588 28.83 -46.67 7.53
CA THR A 588 30.08 -47.43 7.67
C THR A 588 29.86 -48.85 7.18
N VAL A 589 30.63 -49.28 6.20
CA VAL A 589 30.61 -50.66 5.68
C VAL A 589 31.90 -51.37 6.09
N GLY A 590 31.77 -52.56 6.66
CA GLY A 590 32.89 -53.40 7.14
C GLY A 590 33.77 -54.00 6.04
#